data_AF-A0A392RZ30-F1
#
_entry.id   AF-A0A392RZ30-F1
#
_cell.length_a   1.000
_cell.length_b   1.000
_cell.length_c   1.000
_cell.angle_alpha   90.00
_cell.angle_beta   90.00
_cell.angle_gamma   90.00
#
_symmetry.space_group_name_H-M   'P 1'
#
loop_
_entity.id
_entity.type
_entity.pdbx_description
1 polymer ?
#
loop_
_entity_poly.entity_id
_entity_poly.type
_entity_poly.pdbx_seq_one_letter_code
_entity_poly.pdbx_strand_id
1 'polypeptide(L)'
;MAATLYEQHYRMDWGPPRFSPPLMAATQDYMAQTLIPSYYQQYPKQTDLTGHFKRQTTRLLEHQNHVQDIWSRDYQAHHPQQQVDSDEELDRQIDEALYDSPQDQFFSAPGGS
;
A
#
# COMPACT_ATOMS: atom_id res chain seq x y z
N MET A 1 0.44 -29.94 21.54
CA MET A 1 1.21 -28.72 21.84
C MET A 1 2.66 -28.80 21.35
N ALA A 2 3.46 -29.82 21.69
CA ALA A 2 4.85 -29.93 21.20
C ALA A 2 4.97 -30.30 19.71
N ALA A 3 4.23 -31.31 19.23
CA ALA A 3 4.23 -31.69 17.81
C ALA A 3 3.72 -30.57 16.88
N THR A 4 2.65 -29.88 17.28
CA THR A 4 2.13 -28.71 16.55
C THR A 4 3.14 -27.56 16.48
N LEU A 5 3.92 -27.36 17.55
CA LEU A 5 4.96 -26.33 17.59
C LEU A 5 6.18 -26.70 16.73
N TYR A 6 6.55 -27.98 16.72
CA TYR A 6 7.57 -28.53 15.83
C TYR A 6 7.17 -28.34 14.36
N GLU A 7 5.93 -28.67 14.02
CA GLU A 7 5.41 -28.49 12.67
C GLU A 7 5.36 -27.01 12.27
N GLN A 8 4.98 -26.12 13.18
CA GLN A 8 4.99 -24.68 12.93
C GLN A 8 6.41 -24.14 12.65
N HIS A 9 7.41 -24.58 13.42
CA HIS A 9 8.80 -24.21 13.19
C HIS A 9 9.32 -24.67 11.83
N TYR A 10 8.93 -25.89 11.42
CA TYR A 10 9.23 -26.42 10.09
C TYR A 10 8.53 -25.62 8.97
N ARG A 11 7.24 -25.28 9.14
CA ARG A 11 6.47 -24.49 8.15
C ARG A 11 7.03 -23.09 7.91
N MET A 12 7.53 -22.46 8.96
CA MET A 12 8.04 -21.09 8.90
C MET A 12 9.54 -21.01 8.59
N ASP A 13 10.18 -22.15 8.35
CA ASP A 13 11.63 -22.27 8.16
C ASP A 13 12.44 -21.62 9.30
N TRP A 14 11.92 -21.77 10.54
CA TRP A 14 12.55 -21.22 11.74
C TRP A 14 13.64 -22.13 12.33
N GLY A 15 13.94 -23.24 11.65
CA GLY A 15 14.77 -24.32 12.17
C GLY A 15 14.07 -25.10 13.31
N PRO A 16 14.72 -26.13 13.88
CA PRO A 16 14.11 -26.97 14.90
C PRO A 16 13.75 -26.19 16.17
N PRO A 17 12.60 -26.47 16.80
CA PRO A 17 12.23 -25.84 18.07
C PRO A 17 13.24 -26.21 19.16
N ARG A 18 13.51 -25.27 20.08
CA ARG A 18 14.41 -25.49 21.21
C ARG A 18 13.73 -26.34 22.29
N PHE A 19 13.75 -27.65 22.11
CA PHE A 19 13.27 -28.61 23.10
C PHE A 19 14.43 -29.25 23.86
N SER A 20 14.16 -29.70 25.09
CA SER A 20 15.07 -30.60 25.78
C SER A 20 15.22 -31.90 24.98
N PRO A 21 16.37 -32.58 25.01
CA PRO A 21 16.57 -33.81 24.24
C PRO A 21 15.48 -34.87 24.44
N PRO A 22 14.99 -35.15 25.67
CA PRO A 22 13.90 -36.10 25.87
C PRO A 22 12.58 -35.67 25.22
N LEU A 23 12.27 -34.37 25.27
CA LEU A 23 11.05 -33.83 24.66
C LEU A 23 11.13 -33.83 23.13
N MET A 24 12.31 -33.59 22.56
CA MET A 24 12.56 -33.69 21.12
C MET A 24 12.30 -35.12 20.63
N ALA A 25 12.87 -36.12 21.31
CA ALA A 25 12.69 -37.53 20.98
C ALA A 25 11.21 -37.96 21.08
N ALA A 26 10.54 -37.64 22.20
CA ALA A 26 9.13 -37.96 22.37
C ALA A 26 8.23 -37.29 21.31
N THR A 27 8.59 -36.07 20.87
CA THR A 27 7.85 -35.37 19.82
C THR A 27 8.02 -36.07 18.46
N GLN A 28 9.24 -36.48 18.13
CA GLN A 28 9.53 -37.20 16.89
C GLN A 28 8.85 -38.57 16.85
N ASP A 29 8.93 -39.34 17.95
CA ASP A 29 8.27 -40.64 18.08
C ASP A 29 6.74 -40.52 17.95
N TYR A 30 6.16 -39.50 18.58
CA TYR A 30 4.74 -39.21 18.45
C TYR A 30 4.34 -38.89 17.01
N MET A 31 5.13 -38.08 16.29
CA MET A 31 4.86 -37.75 14.89
C MET A 31 5.07 -38.95 13.95
N ALA A 32 5.95 -39.89 14.28
CA ALA A 32 6.11 -41.12 13.52
C ALA A 32 4.91 -42.08 13.69
N GLN A 33 4.27 -42.07 14.86
CA GLN A 33 3.14 -42.94 15.18
C GLN A 33 1.79 -42.34 14.79
N THR A 34 1.68 -41.02 14.76
CA THR A 34 0.43 -40.32 14.48
C THR A 34 0.44 -39.85 13.03
N LEU A 35 -0.56 -40.26 12.24
CA LEU A 35 -0.86 -39.62 10.96
C LEU A 35 -1.43 -38.22 11.24
N ILE A 36 -0.55 -37.29 11.61
CA ILE A 36 -0.87 -35.87 11.60
C ILE A 36 -1.04 -35.53 10.11
N PRO A 37 -2.23 -35.09 9.68
CA PRO A 37 -2.42 -34.67 8.30
C PRO A 37 -1.34 -33.65 7.98
N SER A 38 -0.57 -33.90 6.92
CA SER A 38 0.50 -32.98 6.58
C SER A 38 -0.12 -31.62 6.27
N TYR A 39 0.57 -30.54 6.64
CA TYR A 39 0.19 -29.18 6.26
C TYR A 39 -0.36 -29.04 4.83
N TYR A 40 0.26 -29.74 3.87
CA TYR A 40 -0.11 -29.73 2.46
C TYR A 40 -1.44 -30.42 2.15
N GLN A 41 -1.93 -31.30 3.02
CA GLN A 41 -3.25 -31.91 2.91
C GLN A 41 -4.37 -30.98 3.41
N GLN A 42 -4.05 -29.97 4.22
CA GLN A 42 -5.02 -29.01 4.75
C GLN A 42 -5.26 -27.82 3.82
N TYR A 43 -4.37 -27.60 2.86
CA TYR A 43 -4.51 -26.53 1.88
C TYR A 43 -5.23 -26.99 0.61
N PRO A 44 -5.96 -26.07 -0.05
CA PRO A 44 -6.44 -26.34 -1.38
C PRO A 44 -5.27 -26.68 -2.31
N LYS A 45 -5.50 -27.63 -3.22
CA LYS A 45 -4.51 -28.02 -4.24
C LYS A 45 -4.03 -26.77 -4.98
N GLN A 46 -2.77 -26.77 -5.44
CA GLN A 46 -2.15 -25.63 -6.13
C GLN A 46 -3.04 -25.02 -7.22
N THR A 47 -3.79 -25.85 -7.94
CA THR A 47 -4.76 -25.42 -8.97
C THR A 47 -5.88 -24.52 -8.43
N ASP A 48 -6.31 -24.74 -7.19
CA ASP A 48 -7.32 -23.93 -6.52
C ASP A 48 -6.75 -22.57 -6.05
N LEU A 49 -5.48 -22.56 -5.62
CA LEU A 49 -4.78 -21.31 -5.27
C LEU A 49 -4.59 -20.40 -6.49
N THR A 50 -4.16 -20.95 -7.64
CA THR A 50 -3.99 -20.15 -8.87
C THR A 50 -5.31 -19.53 -9.31
N GLY A 51 -6.41 -20.29 -9.29
CA GLY A 51 -7.75 -19.78 -9.62
C GLY A 51 -8.25 -18.74 -8.63
N HIS A 52 -7.99 -18.93 -7.34
CA HIS A 52 -8.32 -17.98 -6.28
C HIS A 52 -7.60 -16.64 -6.49
N PHE A 53 -6.27 -16.65 -6.62
CA PHE A 53 -5.51 -15.41 -6.82
C PHE A 53 -5.89 -14.70 -8.12
N LYS A 54 -6.12 -15.43 -9.21
CA LYS A 54 -6.61 -14.82 -10.45
C LYS A 54 -7.92 -14.04 -10.24
N ARG A 55 -8.89 -14.63 -9.54
CA ARG A 55 -10.16 -13.96 -9.23
C ARG A 55 -9.99 -12.75 -8.31
N GLN A 56 -9.10 -12.85 -7.31
CA GLN A 56 -8.79 -11.73 -6.42
C GLN A 56 -8.17 -10.56 -7.18
N THR A 57 -7.20 -10.82 -8.05
CA THR A 57 -6.56 -9.78 -8.87
C THR A 57 -7.55 -9.09 -9.80
N THR A 58 -8.45 -9.84 -10.44
CA THR A 58 -9.48 -9.25 -11.30
C THR A 58 -10.41 -8.32 -10.52
N ARG A 59 -10.91 -8.78 -9.36
CA ARG A 59 -11.80 -7.96 -8.51
C ARG A 59 -11.11 -6.71 -7.98
N LEU A 60 -9.83 -6.82 -7.64
CA LEU A 60 -9.04 -5.68 -7.19
C LEU A 60 -8.93 -4.61 -8.29
N LEU A 61 -8.63 -5.03 -9.52
CA LEU A 61 -8.51 -4.13 -10.65
C LEU A 61 -9.84 -3.47 -11.01
N GLU A 62 -10.93 -4.25 -11.04
CA GLU A 62 -12.29 -3.73 -11.24
C GLU A 62 -12.65 -2.67 -10.21
N HIS A 63 -12.34 -2.93 -8.93
CA HIS A 63 -12.62 -1.99 -7.85
C HIS A 63 -11.79 -0.71 -7.97
N GLN A 64 -10.49 -0.81 -8.28
CA GLN A 64 -9.62 0.35 -8.50
C GLN A 64 -10.15 1.23 -9.63
N ASN A 65 -10.50 0.63 -10.76
CA ASN A 65 -11.06 1.36 -11.90
C ASN A 65 -12.39 2.03 -11.54
N HIS A 66 -13.25 1.36 -10.77
CA HIS A 66 -14.53 1.92 -10.36
C HIS A 66 -14.38 3.14 -9.46
N VAL A 67 -13.50 3.07 -8.45
CA VAL A 67 -13.23 4.20 -7.56
C VAL A 67 -12.64 5.37 -8.33
N GLN A 68 -11.71 5.10 -9.26
CA GLN A 68 -11.11 6.13 -10.09
C GLN A 68 -12.14 6.82 -11.00
N ASP A 69 -13.01 6.06 -11.66
CA ASP A 69 -14.07 6.59 -12.53
C ASP A 69 -15.06 7.45 -11.74
N ILE A 70 -15.49 7.01 -10.55
CA ILE A 70 -16.35 7.83 -9.67
C ILE A 70 -15.66 9.15 -9.33
N TRP A 71 -14.42 9.09 -8.87
CA TRP A 71 -13.67 10.29 -8.48
C TRP A 71 -13.51 11.27 -9.66
N SER A 72 -13.16 10.77 -10.85
CA SER A 72 -13.01 11.60 -12.04
C SER A 72 -14.30 12.29 -12.44
N ARG A 73 -15.45 11.60 -12.35
CA ARG A 73 -16.76 12.20 -12.63
C ARG A 73 -17.14 13.26 -11.62
N ASP A 74 -16.93 12.97 -10.34
CA ASP A 74 -17.25 13.90 -9.26
C ASP A 74 -16.41 15.19 -9.39
N TYR A 75 -15.12 15.03 -9.64
CA TYR A 75 -14.22 16.15 -9.91
C TYR A 75 -14.69 17.00 -11.11
N GLN A 76 -15.05 16.37 -12.23
CA GLN A 76 -15.57 17.09 -13.41
C GLN A 76 -16.91 17.78 -13.14
N ALA A 77 -17.79 17.18 -12.34
CA ALA A 77 -19.09 17.76 -12.01
C ALA A 77 -18.97 19.00 -11.12
N HIS A 78 -17.95 19.05 -10.27
CA HIS A 78 -17.75 20.13 -9.29
C HIS A 78 -16.70 21.18 -9.70
N HIS A 79 -15.95 20.95 -10.78
CA HIS A 79 -15.06 21.94 -11.39
C HIS A 79 -15.55 22.34 -12.80
N PRO A 80 -16.58 23.20 -12.93
CA PRO A 80 -16.92 23.82 -14.20
C PRO A 80 -15.80 24.77 -14.68
N GLN A 81 -15.69 24.98 -16.00
CA GLN A 81 -14.63 25.77 -16.65
C GLN A 81 -14.39 27.20 -16.12
N GLN A 82 -15.30 27.77 -15.32
CA GLN A 82 -15.15 29.10 -14.72
C GLN A 82 -13.90 29.26 -13.85
N GLN A 83 -13.37 28.16 -13.30
CA GLN A 83 -12.13 28.21 -12.54
C GLN A 83 -10.88 28.44 -13.42
N VAL A 84 -10.90 27.98 -14.68
CA VAL A 84 -9.81 28.26 -15.64
C VAL A 84 -9.80 29.73 -16.03
N ASP A 85 -10.98 30.32 -16.30
CA ASP A 85 -11.10 31.76 -16.57
C ASP A 85 -10.67 32.60 -15.35
N SER A 86 -10.99 32.14 -14.14
CA SER A 86 -10.59 32.81 -12.89
C SER A 86 -9.10 32.69 -12.57
N ASP A 87 -8.47 31.57 -12.91
CA ASP A 87 -7.02 31.36 -12.73
C ASP A 87 -6.23 32.18 -13.76
N GLU A 88 -6.69 32.28 -15.01
CA GLU A 88 -6.10 33.17 -16.02
C GLU A 88 -6.25 34.66 -15.67
N GLU A 89 -7.37 35.05 -15.04
CA GLU A 89 -7.58 36.42 -14.55
C GLU A 89 -6.70 36.74 -13.33
N LEU A 90 -6.52 35.77 -12.42
CA LEU A 90 -5.60 35.90 -11.28
C LEU A 90 -4.15 36.01 -11.75
N ASP A 91 -3.72 35.18 -12.70
CA ASP A 91 -2.38 35.24 -13.29
C ASP A 91 -2.16 36.59 -13.98
N ARG A 92 -3.17 37.11 -14.71
CA ARG A 92 -3.10 38.46 -15.29
C ARG A 92 -2.96 39.54 -14.23
N GLN A 93 -3.70 39.45 -13.12
CA GLN A 93 -3.59 40.42 -12.02
C GLN A 93 -2.24 40.36 -11.33
N ILE A 94 -1.64 39.17 -11.19
CA ILE A 94 -0.29 39.00 -10.63
C ILE A 94 0.76 39.61 -11.55
N ASP A 95 0.68 39.36 -12.86
CA ASP A 95 1.57 39.97 -13.84
C ASP A 95 1.42 41.49 -13.86
N GLU A 96 0.20 42.01 -13.85
CA GLU A 96 -0.06 43.46 -13.81
C GLU A 96 0.47 44.09 -12.52
N ALA A 97 0.29 43.47 -11.36
CA ALA A 97 0.86 43.95 -10.09
C ALA A 97 2.40 43.92 -10.07
N LEU A 98 3.02 43.01 -10.82
CA LEU A 98 4.48 42.93 -10.93
C LEU A 98 5.07 43.99 -11.87
N TYR A 99 4.32 44.40 -12.89
CA TYR A 99 4.71 45.43 -13.87
C TYR A 99 4.27 46.85 -13.49
N ASP A 100 3.20 47.03 -12.71
CA ASP A 100 2.68 48.34 -12.27
C ASP A 100 3.27 48.80 -10.92
N SER A 101 4.11 47.98 -10.28
CA SER A 101 4.90 48.40 -9.12
C SER A 101 6.03 49.33 -9.60
N PRO A 102 6.10 50.59 -9.12
CA PRO A 102 7.14 51.51 -9.57
C PRO A 102 8.49 50.99 -9.04
N GLN A 103 9.29 50.41 -9.93
CA GLN A 103 10.66 49.97 -9.64
C GLN A 103 11.61 51.13 -9.27
N ASP A 104 11.11 52.36 -9.13
CA ASP A 104 11.87 53.58 -8.84
C ASP A 104 11.75 54.06 -7.37
N GLN A 105 11.66 53.15 -6.40
CA GLN A 105 11.97 53.46 -4.99
C GLN A 105 13.15 52.64 -4.46
N PHE A 106 14.20 52.53 -5.26
CA PHE A 106 15.52 52.21 -4.74
C PHE A 106 15.98 53.33 -3.79
N PHE A 107 16.03 52.99 -2.50
CA PHE A 107 16.77 53.63 -1.41
C PHE A 107 17.66 54.84 -1.82
N SER A 108 17.12 56.05 -1.71
CA SER A 108 17.96 57.25 -1.57
C SER A 108 18.39 57.36 -0.10
N ALA A 109 19.61 56.94 0.21
CA ALA A 109 20.22 57.19 1.51
C ALA A 109 20.60 58.69 1.61
N PRO A 110 20.21 59.43 2.67
CA PRO A 110 20.63 60.80 2.83
C PRO A 110 22.08 60.83 3.35
N GLY A 111 22.98 61.42 2.56
CA GLY A 111 24.32 61.79 3.01
C GLY A 111 24.24 62.86 4.10
N GLY A 112 24.84 62.57 5.26
CA GLY A 112 25.08 63.53 6.35
C GLY A 112 26.56 63.95 6.38
N SER A 113 26.76 65.23 6.70
CA SER A 113 28.00 66.04 6.71
C SER A 113 29.23 65.43 7.36
#